data_AF-A0A537FTJ6-F1
#
_entry.id   AF-A0A537FTJ6-F1
#
_cell.length_a   1.000
_cell.length_b   1.000
_cell.length_c   1.000
_cell.angle_alpha   90.00
_cell.angle_beta   90.00
_cell.angle_gamma   90.00
#
_symmetry.space_group_name_H-M   'P 1'
#
loop_
_entity.id
_entity.type
_entity.pdbx_description
1 polymer ?
#
loop_
_entity_poly.entity_id
_entity_poly.type
_entity_poly.pdbx_seq_one_letter_code
_entity_poly.pdbx_strand_id
1 'polypeptide(L)'
;MDVADVVLREIERLGERKFLPSIGPVKGKVLAGVIQKAKPKRIVEVGALYGYSCILMGKNAPTANKGSFDLVFLDAAKEQYLAYLKAVEKNLHKGSVVVADNVGVFASQMKDFLDYIRNSDSYKSRTVETGLEYAGGEDAMEISEKIR
;
A
#
# COMPACT_ATOMS: atom_id res chain seq x y z
N MET A 1 -9.12 4.95 -17.53
CA MET A 1 -8.22 3.87 -17.03
C MET A 1 -8.53 3.69 -15.56
N ASP A 2 -8.60 2.45 -15.08
CA ASP A 2 -8.90 2.19 -13.66
C ASP A 2 -7.73 2.68 -12.78
N VAL A 3 -8.04 3.19 -11.58
CA VAL A 3 -7.06 3.70 -10.62
C VAL A 3 -6.02 2.64 -10.27
N ALA A 4 -6.44 1.40 -10.05
CA ALA A 4 -5.54 0.31 -9.72
C ALA A 4 -4.60 -0.04 -10.89
N ASP A 5 -5.00 0.20 -12.15
CA ASP A 5 -4.09 0.01 -13.30
C ASP A 5 -2.91 0.98 -13.27
N VAL A 6 -3.12 2.20 -12.79
CA VAL A 6 -2.05 3.20 -12.64
C VAL A 6 -1.06 2.73 -11.59
N VAL A 7 -1.57 2.30 -10.43
CA VAL A 7 -0.76 1.84 -9.30
C VAL A 7 0.01 0.57 -9.66
N LEU A 8 -0.64 -0.41 -10.30
CA LEU A 8 -0.02 -1.66 -10.72
C LEU A 8 1.17 -1.42 -11.66
N ARG A 9 1.06 -0.46 -12.58
CA ARG A 9 2.17 -0.08 -13.49
C ARG A 9 3.33 0.57 -12.75
N GLU A 10 3.06 1.42 -11.78
CA GLU A 10 4.12 2.08 -11.02
C GLU A 10 4.86 1.09 -10.12
N ILE A 11 4.10 0.21 -9.48
CA ILE A 11 4.63 -0.88 -8.67
C ILE A 11 5.46 -1.87 -9.51
N GLU A 12 5.03 -2.18 -10.75
CA GLU A 12 5.80 -2.99 -11.69
C GLU A 12 7.16 -2.35 -12.01
N ARG A 13 7.18 -1.05 -12.33
CA ARG A 13 8.43 -0.30 -12.58
C ARG A 13 9.36 -0.27 -11.36
N LEU A 14 8.81 -0.13 -10.15
CA LEU A 14 9.59 -0.19 -8.92
C LEU A 14 10.20 -1.59 -8.73
N GLY A 15 9.41 -2.65 -8.96
CA GLY A 15 9.85 -4.03 -8.89
C GLY A 15 11.00 -4.35 -9.86
N GLU A 16 10.89 -3.90 -11.12
CA GLU A 16 11.94 -4.07 -12.14
C GLU A 16 13.25 -3.40 -11.73
N ARG A 17 13.20 -2.14 -11.27
CA ARG A 17 14.40 -1.38 -10.85
C ARG A 17 15.11 -1.98 -9.64
N LYS A 18 14.37 -2.69 -8.78
CA LYS A 18 14.85 -3.22 -7.50
C LYS A 18 15.01 -4.74 -7.50
N PHE A 19 14.78 -5.40 -8.63
CA PHE A 19 14.78 -6.86 -8.77
C PHE A 19 13.85 -7.57 -7.76
N LEU A 20 12.70 -6.95 -7.46
CA LEU A 20 11.71 -7.54 -6.56
C LEU A 20 10.74 -8.44 -7.35
N PRO A 21 10.51 -9.69 -6.93
CA PRO A 21 9.65 -10.61 -7.68
C PRO A 21 8.16 -10.28 -7.51
N SER A 22 7.38 -10.38 -8.58
CA SER A 22 5.92 -10.44 -8.50
C SER A 22 5.34 -11.45 -9.48
N ILE A 23 4.02 -11.63 -9.42
CA ILE A 23 3.32 -12.44 -10.42
C ILE A 23 3.36 -11.79 -11.82
N GLY A 24 3.54 -10.47 -11.90
CA GLY A 24 3.57 -9.73 -13.15
C GLY A 24 2.24 -9.78 -13.94
N PRO A 25 2.18 -9.07 -15.07
CA PRO A 25 0.92 -8.84 -15.80
C PRO A 25 0.37 -10.12 -16.45
N VAL A 26 1.24 -11.05 -16.87
CA VAL A 26 0.83 -12.30 -17.54
C VAL A 26 0.07 -13.21 -16.58
N LYS A 27 0.67 -13.56 -15.43
CA LYS A 27 -0.02 -14.36 -14.40
C LYS A 27 -1.15 -13.56 -13.73
N GLY A 28 -1.01 -12.23 -13.67
CA GLY A 28 -2.07 -11.35 -13.19
C GLY A 28 -3.37 -11.46 -13.99
N LYS A 29 -3.30 -11.55 -15.33
CA LYS A 29 -4.51 -11.78 -16.16
C LYS A 29 -5.21 -13.10 -15.83
N VAL A 30 -4.45 -14.16 -15.54
CA VAL A 30 -5.00 -15.46 -15.13
C VAL A 30 -5.74 -15.33 -13.80
N LEU A 31 -5.09 -14.72 -12.79
CA LEU A 31 -5.69 -14.50 -11.47
C LEU A 31 -6.96 -13.64 -11.55
N ALA A 32 -6.94 -12.57 -12.34
CA ALA A 32 -8.11 -11.73 -12.58
C ALA A 32 -9.28 -12.54 -13.17
N GLY A 33 -9.02 -13.41 -14.15
CA GLY A 33 -10.03 -14.31 -14.72
C GLY A 33 -10.63 -15.28 -13.70
N VAL A 34 -9.81 -15.83 -12.80
CA VAL A 34 -10.28 -16.69 -11.70
C VAL A 34 -11.23 -15.92 -10.78
N ILE A 35 -10.88 -14.70 -10.37
CA ILE A 35 -11.68 -13.88 -9.47
C ILE A 35 -13.00 -13.47 -10.12
N GLN A 36 -12.97 -13.02 -11.37
CA GLN A 36 -14.17 -12.61 -12.12
C GLN A 36 -15.15 -13.78 -12.28
N LYS A 37 -14.65 -15.00 -12.49
CA LYS A 37 -15.46 -16.22 -12.61
C LYS A 37 -16.01 -16.70 -11.26
N ALA A 38 -15.16 -16.79 -10.24
CA ALA A 38 -15.51 -17.34 -8.94
C ALA A 38 -16.32 -16.38 -8.06
N LYS A 39 -16.22 -15.07 -8.33
CA LYS A 39 -16.84 -13.98 -7.57
C LYS A 39 -16.70 -14.16 -6.05
N PRO A 40 -15.47 -14.35 -5.53
CA PRO A 40 -15.26 -14.60 -4.11
C PRO A 40 -15.70 -13.39 -3.27
N LYS A 41 -16.39 -13.65 -2.15
CA LYS A 41 -16.78 -12.60 -1.19
C LYS A 41 -15.67 -12.24 -0.20
N ARG A 42 -14.71 -13.15 0.00
CA ARG A 42 -13.57 -13.01 0.91
C ARG A 42 -12.35 -13.57 0.21
N ILE A 43 -11.26 -12.81 0.20
CA ILE A 43 -9.98 -13.17 -0.41
C ILE A 43 -8.92 -13.05 0.68
N VAL A 44 -8.02 -14.03 0.78
CA VAL A 44 -6.85 -13.98 1.66
C VAL A 44 -5.60 -14.09 0.80
N GLU A 45 -4.60 -13.26 1.10
CA GLU A 45 -3.26 -13.37 0.53
C GLU A 45 -2.30 -13.84 1.63
N VAL A 46 -1.47 -14.83 1.31
CA VAL A 46 -0.39 -15.27 2.19
C VAL A 46 0.93 -14.90 1.52
N GLY A 47 1.56 -13.84 2.01
CA GLY A 47 2.75 -13.22 1.43
C GLY A 47 2.39 -12.12 0.42
N ALA A 48 2.34 -10.87 0.89
CA ALA A 48 2.01 -9.72 0.04
C ALA A 48 3.23 -9.11 -0.66
N LEU A 49 4.45 -9.30 -0.11
CA LEU A 49 5.66 -8.59 -0.52
C LEU A 49 5.38 -7.07 -0.64
N TYR A 50 5.38 -6.49 -1.85
CA TYR A 50 5.04 -5.08 -2.08
C TYR A 50 3.62 -4.86 -2.64
N GLY A 51 2.74 -5.85 -2.49
CA GLY A 51 1.29 -5.71 -2.64
C GLY A 51 0.74 -5.78 -4.07
N TYR A 52 1.53 -6.15 -5.08
CA TYR A 52 1.07 -6.21 -6.48
C TYR A 52 -0.18 -7.09 -6.65
N SER A 53 -0.14 -8.33 -6.15
CA SER A 53 -1.26 -9.25 -6.23
C SER A 53 -2.43 -8.80 -5.36
N CYS A 54 -2.20 -8.27 -4.15
CA CYS A 54 -3.24 -7.64 -3.33
C CYS A 54 -4.08 -6.63 -4.12
N ILE A 55 -3.42 -5.65 -4.75
CA ILE A 55 -4.07 -4.58 -5.52
C ILE A 55 -4.84 -5.16 -6.71
N LEU A 56 -4.22 -6.10 -7.44
CA LEU A 56 -4.85 -6.77 -8.56
C LEU A 56 -6.11 -7.55 -8.14
N MET A 57 -6.07 -8.24 -7.00
CA MET A 57 -7.21 -8.96 -6.47
C MET A 57 -8.32 -8.01 -6.02
N GLY A 58 -7.96 -6.95 -5.30
CA GLY A 58 -8.89 -5.90 -4.86
C GLY A 58 -9.61 -5.25 -6.05
N LYS A 59 -8.88 -4.90 -7.12
CA LYS A 59 -9.44 -4.35 -8.36
C LYS A 59 -10.49 -5.26 -9.00
N ASN A 60 -10.26 -6.57 -8.97
CA ASN A 60 -11.12 -7.56 -9.66
C ASN A 60 -12.19 -8.16 -8.73
N ALA A 61 -12.21 -7.80 -7.45
CA ALA A 61 -13.18 -8.34 -6.49
C ALA A 61 -14.62 -7.89 -6.84
N PRO A 62 -15.64 -8.72 -6.56
CA PRO A 62 -17.03 -8.40 -6.90
C PRO A 62 -17.59 -7.12 -6.28
N THR A 63 -17.03 -6.72 -5.13
CA THR A 63 -17.42 -5.53 -4.37
C THR A 63 -16.53 -4.32 -4.67
N ALA A 64 -15.62 -4.43 -5.63
CA ALA A 64 -14.72 -3.34 -5.98
C ALA A 64 -15.52 -2.17 -6.57
N ASN A 65 -15.64 -1.09 -5.80
CA ASN A 65 -16.11 0.18 -6.33
C ASN A 65 -15.02 0.78 -7.22
N LYS A 66 -15.37 1.17 -8.44
CA LYS A 66 -14.46 1.93 -9.30
C LYS A 66 -14.24 3.30 -8.66
N GLY A 67 -13.04 3.59 -8.17
CA GLY A 67 -12.77 4.85 -7.49
C GLY A 67 -11.44 4.93 -6.75
N SER A 68 -11.37 5.93 -5.86
CA SER A 68 -10.26 6.21 -4.96
C SER A 68 -10.16 5.15 -3.83
N PHE A 69 -8.99 5.02 -3.20
CA PHE A 69 -8.80 4.06 -2.10
C PHE A 69 -9.17 4.67 -0.75
N ASP A 70 -9.96 3.97 0.08
CA ASP A 70 -10.30 4.39 1.44
C ASP A 70 -9.16 4.17 2.44
N LEU A 71 -8.32 3.13 2.22
CA LEU A 71 -7.19 2.81 3.08
C LEU A 71 -5.99 2.33 2.27
N VAL A 72 -4.80 2.78 2.68
CA VAL A 72 -3.50 2.29 2.20
C VAL A 72 -2.71 1.80 3.39
N PHE A 73 -2.27 0.55 3.37
CA PHE A 73 -1.34 0.00 4.34
C PHE A 73 0.04 -0.14 3.71
N LEU A 74 1.05 0.48 4.33
CA LEU A 74 2.45 0.44 3.92
C LEU A 74 3.23 -0.45 4.89
N ASP A 75 3.52 -1.67 4.43
CA ASP A 75 4.47 -2.58 5.07
C ASP A 75 5.32 -3.25 3.99
N ALA A 76 6.41 -2.58 3.61
CA ALA A 76 7.29 -2.99 2.51
C ALA A 76 8.74 -2.55 2.79
N ALA A 77 9.57 -2.44 1.74
CA ALA A 77 10.92 -1.87 1.88
C ALA A 77 10.84 -0.42 2.37
N LYS A 78 11.40 -0.15 3.56
CA LYS A 78 11.17 1.06 4.35
C LYS A 78 11.62 2.34 3.63
N GLU A 79 12.74 2.28 2.92
CA GLU A 79 13.31 3.38 2.14
C GLU A 79 12.47 3.78 0.91
N GLN A 80 11.38 3.06 0.63
CA GLN A 80 10.52 3.31 -0.53
C GLN A 80 9.13 3.80 -0.15
N TYR A 81 8.84 4.02 1.15
CA TYR A 81 7.50 4.38 1.60
C TYR A 81 6.98 5.66 0.97
N LEU A 82 7.84 6.68 0.81
CA LEU A 82 7.42 7.90 0.12
C LEU A 82 7.08 7.64 -1.34
N ALA A 83 7.87 6.82 -2.04
CA ALA A 83 7.60 6.45 -3.43
C ALA A 83 6.27 5.67 -3.55
N TYR A 84 6.03 4.72 -2.65
CA TYR A 84 4.77 3.96 -2.60
C TYR A 84 3.58 4.88 -2.33
N LEU A 85 3.68 5.78 -1.35
CA LEU A 85 2.65 6.77 -1.08
C LEU A 85 2.39 7.63 -2.32
N LYS A 86 3.42 8.17 -2.97
CA LYS A 86 3.28 9.01 -4.17
C LYS A 86 2.63 8.28 -5.35
N ALA A 87 2.87 6.98 -5.49
CA ALA A 87 2.25 6.17 -6.53
C ALA A 87 0.71 6.10 -6.38
N VAL A 88 0.21 6.10 -5.13
CA VAL A 88 -1.23 5.96 -4.82
C VAL A 88 -1.91 7.27 -4.41
N GLU A 89 -1.15 8.30 -4.03
CA GLU A 89 -1.66 9.51 -3.36
C GLU A 89 -2.70 10.29 -4.18
N LYS A 90 -2.52 10.39 -5.50
CA LYS A 90 -3.47 11.05 -6.42
C LYS A 90 -4.81 10.32 -6.51
N ASN A 91 -4.86 9.10 -5.98
CA ASN A 91 -6.02 8.24 -5.95
C ASN A 91 -6.60 8.09 -4.54
N LEU A 92 -6.15 8.93 -3.60
CA LEU A 92 -6.76 9.07 -2.28
C LEU A 92 -7.72 10.25 -2.27
N HIS A 93 -8.88 10.06 -1.66
CA HIS A 93 -9.89 11.10 -1.43
C HIS A 93 -9.76 11.67 -0.02
N LYS A 94 -10.48 12.76 0.25
CA LYS A 94 -10.64 13.25 1.63
C LYS A 94 -11.31 12.16 2.48
N GLY A 95 -10.71 11.83 3.62
CA GLY A 95 -11.10 10.72 4.50
C GLY A 95 -10.35 9.42 4.25
N SER A 96 -9.55 9.31 3.17
CA SER A 96 -8.66 8.16 2.99
C SER A 96 -7.62 8.10 4.12
N VAL A 97 -7.30 6.89 4.58
CA VAL A 97 -6.33 6.67 5.66
C VAL A 97 -5.08 5.98 5.12
N VAL A 98 -3.91 6.54 5.40
CA VAL A 98 -2.62 5.87 5.20
C VAL A 98 -2.16 5.34 6.55
N VAL A 99 -1.83 4.05 6.61
CA VAL A 99 -1.25 3.39 7.78
C VAL A 99 0.13 2.89 7.36
N ALA A 100 1.18 3.33 8.05
CA ALA A 100 2.55 2.91 7.78
C ALA A 100 3.11 2.17 8.98
N ASP A 101 3.56 0.93 8.73
CA ASP A 101 4.13 0.08 9.77
C ASP A 101 5.62 0.35 9.99
N ASN A 102 6.08 0.03 11.21
CA ASN A 102 7.45 0.10 11.69
C ASN A 102 8.13 1.49 11.63
N VAL A 103 7.35 2.54 11.83
CA VAL A 103 7.83 3.94 11.80
C VAL A 103 8.62 4.32 13.05
N GLY A 104 8.64 3.45 14.06
CA GLY A 104 9.48 3.61 15.25
C GLY A 104 10.90 3.12 14.97
N VAL A 105 11.05 1.80 14.83
CA VAL A 105 12.37 1.17 14.69
C VAL A 105 13.09 1.55 13.39
N PHE A 106 12.35 1.86 12.32
CA PHE A 106 12.92 2.27 11.03
C PHE A 106 12.73 3.76 10.71
N ALA A 107 12.45 4.60 11.72
CA ALA A 107 12.23 6.04 11.53
C ALA A 107 13.31 6.73 10.67
N SER A 108 14.57 6.34 10.85
CA SER A 108 15.71 6.89 10.12
C SER A 108 15.69 6.55 8.62
N GLN A 109 15.32 5.32 8.26
CA GLN A 109 15.19 4.87 6.87
C GLN A 109 14.00 5.50 6.17
N MET A 110 12.98 5.88 6.95
CA MET A 110 11.71 6.42 6.47
C MET A 110 11.62 7.94 6.60
N LYS A 111 12.76 8.63 6.79
CA LYS A 111 12.79 10.05 7.14
C LYS A 111 12.05 10.91 6.10
N ASP A 112 12.23 10.64 4.81
CA ASP A 112 11.59 11.38 3.73
C ASP A 112 10.05 11.23 3.73
N PHE A 113 9.57 10.01 3.95
CA PHE A 113 8.16 9.68 4.12
C PHE A 113 7.58 10.38 5.35
N LEU A 114 8.24 10.27 6.51
CA LEU A 114 7.77 10.85 7.77
C LEU A 114 7.77 12.38 7.72
N ASP A 115 8.82 12.99 7.19
CA ASP A 115 8.89 14.44 6.99
C ASP A 115 7.76 14.90 6.06
N TYR A 116 7.51 14.18 4.97
CA TYR A 116 6.44 14.51 4.04
C TYR A 116 5.07 14.41 4.70
N ILE A 117 4.74 13.28 5.31
CA ILE A 117 3.37 12.99 5.75
C ILE A 117 3.00 13.74 7.05
N ARG A 118 3.98 14.06 7.90
CA ARG A 118 3.75 14.80 9.16
C ARG A 118 3.67 16.31 8.94
N ASN A 119 4.37 16.84 7.95
CA ASN A 119 4.38 18.28 7.63
C ASN A 119 3.47 18.66 6.46
N SER A 120 2.72 17.69 5.91
CA SER A 120 1.82 17.96 4.80
C SER A 120 0.49 18.53 5.28
N ASP A 121 0.12 19.66 4.71
CA ASP A 121 -1.18 20.31 4.83
C ASP A 121 -2.37 19.44 4.35
N SER A 122 -2.08 18.35 3.62
CA SER A 122 -3.07 17.41 3.13
C SER A 122 -3.36 16.28 4.12
N TYR A 123 -2.57 16.09 5.18
CA TYR A 123 -2.74 14.99 6.13
C TYR A 123 -2.83 15.47 7.56
N LYS A 124 -3.67 14.79 8.35
CA LYS A 124 -3.63 14.84 9.80
C LYS A 124 -3.04 13.51 10.30
N SER A 125 -1.84 13.58 10.85
CA SER A 125 -1.05 12.41 11.22
C SER A 125 -0.97 12.24 12.73
N ARG A 126 -0.93 10.98 13.18
CA ARG A 126 -0.64 10.59 14.56
C ARG A 126 0.18 9.30 14.57
N THR A 127 1.12 9.21 15.51
CA THR A 127 1.90 8.01 15.76
C THR A 127 1.22 7.17 16.85
N VAL A 128 1.24 5.85 16.68
CA VAL A 128 0.77 4.87 17.69
C VAL A 128 1.95 4.01 18.08
N GLU A 129 2.35 4.08 19.34
CA GLU A 129 3.38 3.22 19.90
C GLU A 129 2.88 1.77 19.99
N THR A 130 3.77 0.84 19.67
CA THR A 130 3.54 -0.61 19.57
C THR A 130 4.80 -1.37 19.97
N GLY A 131 4.76 -2.70 19.93
CA GLY A 131 5.94 -3.55 20.12
C GLY A 131 6.45 -4.11 18.79
N LEU A 132 7.75 -4.34 18.70
CA LEU A 132 8.34 -5.03 17.56
C LEU A 132 8.05 -6.54 17.62
N GLU A 133 7.47 -7.10 16.55
CA GLU A 133 7.16 -8.52 16.52
C GLU A 133 8.42 -9.40 16.53
N TYR A 134 8.35 -10.54 17.23
CA TYR A 134 9.36 -11.60 17.34
C TYR A 134 10.74 -11.23 17.92
N ALA A 135 11.14 -9.96 17.91
CA ALA A 135 12.43 -9.49 18.41
C ALA A 135 12.33 -8.82 19.80
N GLY A 136 11.13 -8.40 20.22
CA GLY A 136 10.95 -7.56 21.40
C GLY A 136 11.48 -6.14 21.18
N GLY A 137 11.03 -5.20 22.01
CA GLY A 137 11.36 -3.77 21.89
C GLY A 137 10.19 -2.91 21.41
N GLU A 138 10.45 -1.61 21.37
CA GLU A 138 9.47 -0.59 20.97
C GLU A 138 9.45 -0.40 19.45
N ASP A 139 8.27 -0.22 18.92
CA ASP A 139 8.04 0.18 17.53
C ASP A 139 6.83 1.09 17.45
N ALA A 140 6.46 1.55 16.27
CA ALA A 140 5.26 2.36 16.09
C ALA A 140 4.66 2.22 14.70
N MET A 141 3.38 2.59 14.61
CA MET A 141 2.68 2.82 13.34
C MET A 141 2.36 4.31 13.17
N GLU A 142 2.47 4.83 11.95
CA GLU A 142 1.95 6.16 11.60
C GLU A 142 0.56 6.02 10.99
N ILE A 143 -0.40 6.77 11.49
CA ILE A 143 -1.77 6.82 10.96
C ILE A 143 -2.05 8.24 10.49
N SER A 144 -2.30 8.38 9.19
CA SER A 144 -2.46 9.67 8.53
C SER A 144 -3.76 9.73 7.73
N GLU A 145 -4.69 10.57 8.18
CA GLU A 145 -5.96 10.81 7.49
C GLU A 145 -5.78 11.95 6.47
N LYS A 146 -6.18 11.73 5.22
CA LYS A 146 -6.16 12.76 4.18
C LYS A 146 -7.30 13.75 4.38
N ILE A 147 -6.97 15.01 4.61
CA ILE A 147 -7.92 16.08 4.93
C ILE A 147 -8.19 17.04 3.77
N ARG A 148 -7.36 16.99 2.70
CA ARG A 148 -7.50 17.80 1.48
C ARG A 148 -7.33 16.96 0.22
#